data_AF-A0A257M9E1-F1
#
_entry.id   AF-A0A257M9E1-F1
#
_cell.length_a   1.000
_cell.length_b   1.000
_cell.length_c   1.000
_cell.angle_alpha   90.00
_cell.angle_beta   90.00
_cell.angle_gamma   90.00
#
_symmetry.space_group_name_H-M   'P 1'
#
loop_
_entity.id
_entity.type
_entity.pdbx_description
1 polymer ?
#
loop_
_entity_poly.entity_id
_entity_poly.type
_entity_poly.pdbx_seq_one_letter_code
_entity_poly.pdbx_strand_id
1 'polypeptide(L)'
;MMISASDIDRSLGMDYYITDAPGCGGKIKSCAEDFIVSEVFADRGYEGGRYLIVEVEKTNWDAHRLIREMARILRISQKRFSWAGTKDKKAVTSQRISIMNLEEEQLSRISLPDLKIRVLGRSNRGVGLGDLLGNRFS
;
A
#
# COMPACT_ATOMS: atom_id res chain seq x y z
N MET A 1 1.89 36.70 9.82
CA MET A 1 1.60 37.18 8.44
C MET A 1 1.83 35.98 7.54
N MET A 2 0.89 35.59 6.66
CA MET A 2 1.05 34.33 5.89
C MET A 2 2.31 34.37 5.01
N ILE A 3 3.06 33.27 5.00
CA ILE A 3 4.25 33.12 4.15
C ILE A 3 3.78 32.78 2.73
N SER A 4 4.28 33.54 1.74
CA SER A 4 4.09 33.21 0.31
C SER A 4 4.75 31.86 -0.01
N ALA A 5 4.06 31.02 -0.76
CA ALA A 5 4.59 29.76 -1.21
C ALA A 5 5.71 29.93 -2.25
N SER A 6 6.42 28.83 -2.53
CA SER A 6 7.47 28.77 -3.55
C SER A 6 6.94 29.10 -4.95
N ASP A 7 7.81 29.51 -5.89
CA ASP A 7 7.41 29.81 -7.28
C ASP A 7 6.69 28.64 -7.95
N ILE A 8 7.14 27.41 -7.67
CA ILE A 8 6.55 26.18 -8.20
C ILE A 8 5.14 26.00 -7.64
N ASP A 9 4.96 26.10 -6.32
CA ASP A 9 3.65 25.93 -5.68
C ASP A 9 2.64 26.98 -6.18
N ARG A 10 3.10 28.22 -6.34
CA ARG A 10 2.28 29.32 -6.88
C ARG A 10 1.88 29.10 -8.33
N SER A 11 2.77 28.52 -9.15
CA SER A 11 2.43 28.13 -10.52
C SER A 11 1.33 27.06 -10.60
N LEU A 12 1.09 26.33 -9.50
CA LEU A 12 0.03 25.33 -9.34
C LEU A 12 -1.22 25.90 -8.63
N GLY A 13 -1.25 27.20 -8.32
CA GLY A 13 -2.35 27.87 -7.63
C GLY A 13 -2.34 27.73 -6.11
N MET A 14 -1.22 27.30 -5.51
CA MET A 14 -1.03 27.26 -4.05
C MET A 14 -0.24 28.49 -3.62
N ASP A 15 -0.93 29.57 -3.25
CA ASP A 15 -0.30 30.88 -3.07
C ASP A 15 0.42 31.09 -1.73
N TYR A 16 -0.08 30.44 -0.66
CA TYR A 16 0.37 30.69 0.72
C TYR A 16 0.44 29.41 1.54
N TYR A 17 1.31 29.40 2.54
CA TYR A 17 1.32 28.37 3.58
C TYR A 17 0.35 28.72 4.72
N ILE A 18 -0.24 27.68 5.35
CA ILE A 18 -1.17 27.85 6.48
C ILE A 18 -0.48 28.35 7.75
N THR A 19 0.84 28.14 7.89
CA THR A 19 1.66 28.59 9.02
C THR A 19 2.61 29.69 8.61
N ASP A 20 3.07 30.49 9.59
CA ASP A 20 4.08 31.53 9.41
C ASP A 20 5.43 31.22 10.09
N ALA A 21 5.63 29.97 10.49
CA ALA A 21 6.90 29.47 11.00
C ALA A 21 7.90 29.21 9.84
N PRO A 22 9.22 29.42 10.06
CA PRO A 22 10.22 29.08 9.06
C PRO A 22 10.22 27.57 8.79
N GLY A 23 10.48 27.19 7.53
CA GLY A 23 10.58 25.79 7.14
C GLY A 23 11.73 25.07 7.85
N CYS A 24 11.52 23.81 8.24
CA CYS A 24 12.53 23.00 8.91
C CYS A 24 13.65 22.48 7.99
N GLY A 25 13.50 22.64 6.67
CA GLY A 25 14.42 22.07 5.69
C GLY A 25 14.38 20.54 5.68
N GLY A 26 15.56 19.90 5.59
CA GLY A 26 15.69 18.45 5.58
C GLY A 26 15.49 17.80 4.21
N LYS A 27 15.66 16.48 4.17
CA LYS A 27 15.51 15.65 2.96
C LYS A 27 14.66 14.44 3.28
N ILE A 28 13.54 14.30 2.57
CA ILE A 28 12.63 13.15 2.71
C ILE A 28 13.01 12.03 1.73
N LYS A 29 12.62 10.80 2.05
CA LYS A 29 12.81 9.61 1.21
C LYS A 29 14.28 9.44 0.77
N SER A 30 15.24 9.52 1.71
CA SER A 30 16.65 9.27 1.40
C SER A 30 16.89 7.77 1.20
N CYS A 31 16.39 6.94 2.12
CA CYS A 31 16.15 5.50 1.93
C CYS A 31 14.64 5.18 1.94
N ALA A 32 14.25 3.91 1.84
CA ALA A 32 12.85 3.51 1.81
C ALA A 32 12.21 3.53 3.20
N GLU A 33 13.03 3.27 4.22
CA GLU A 33 12.68 3.22 5.63
C GLU A 33 12.37 4.61 6.20
N ASP A 34 12.82 5.68 5.54
CA ASP A 34 12.45 7.08 5.85
C ASP A 34 10.97 7.39 5.52
N PHE A 35 10.25 6.47 4.89
CA PHE A 35 8.87 6.69 4.49
C PHE A 35 8.07 5.39 4.60
N ILE A 36 7.45 5.21 5.76
CA ILE A 36 6.65 4.02 6.07
C ILE A 36 5.17 4.36 5.90
N VAL A 37 4.45 3.54 5.13
CA VAL A 37 3.01 3.74 4.85
C VAL A 37 2.23 2.47 5.14
N SER A 38 1.33 2.52 6.11
CA SER A 38 0.46 1.39 6.46
C SER A 38 -1.00 1.72 6.22
N GLU A 39 -1.71 0.89 5.45
CA GLU A 39 -3.16 1.05 5.28
C GLU A 39 -3.90 0.86 6.60
N VAL A 40 -4.83 1.78 6.86
CA VAL A 40 -5.78 1.67 7.96
C VAL A 40 -7.11 1.21 7.40
N PHE A 41 -7.62 0.13 7.96
CA PHE A 41 -8.93 -0.42 7.61
C PHE A 41 -9.81 -0.46 8.85
N ALA A 42 -11.12 -0.45 8.63
CA ALA A 42 -12.06 -0.88 9.66
C ALA A 42 -11.78 -2.35 10.02
N ASP A 43 -12.05 -2.70 11.27
CA ASP A 43 -12.05 -4.09 11.70
C ASP A 43 -13.11 -4.86 10.90
N ARG A 44 -12.71 -6.05 10.44
CA ARG A 44 -13.55 -6.96 9.68
C ARG A 44 -13.42 -8.35 10.27
N GLY A 45 -14.54 -9.04 10.41
CA GLY A 45 -14.53 -10.48 10.66
C GLY A 45 -14.10 -11.24 9.40
N TYR A 46 -13.34 -12.32 9.60
CA TYR A 46 -12.94 -13.23 8.54
C TYR A 46 -13.68 -14.55 8.68
N GLU A 47 -14.79 -14.69 7.95
CA GLU A 47 -15.70 -15.83 8.04
C GLU A 47 -15.75 -16.57 6.70
N GLY A 48 -14.76 -17.43 6.46
CA GLY A 48 -14.72 -18.29 5.27
C GLY A 48 -14.82 -17.51 3.93
N GLY A 49 -15.24 -18.21 2.88
CA GLY A 49 -15.48 -17.58 1.58
C GLY A 49 -14.32 -17.70 0.59
N ARG A 50 -14.54 -17.12 -0.59
CA ARG A 50 -13.69 -17.39 -1.76
C ARG A 50 -12.43 -16.54 -1.85
N TYR A 51 -12.30 -15.47 -1.06
CA TYR A 51 -11.13 -14.59 -1.10
C TYR A 51 -10.23 -14.86 0.09
N LEU A 52 -8.96 -15.21 -0.17
CA LEU A 52 -7.91 -15.18 0.84
C LEU A 52 -7.46 -13.74 1.03
N ILE A 53 -7.57 -13.22 2.25
CA ILE A 53 -7.17 -11.86 2.59
C ILE A 53 -5.80 -11.92 3.27
N VAL A 54 -4.84 -11.21 2.70
CA VAL A 54 -3.49 -11.10 3.21
C VAL A 54 -3.12 -9.64 3.43
N GLU A 55 -2.31 -9.39 4.45
CA GLU A 55 -1.54 -8.17 4.58
C GLU A 55 -0.17 -8.39 3.93
N VAL A 56 0.24 -7.45 3.09
CA VAL A 56 1.49 -7.52 2.35
C VAL A 56 2.32 -6.29 2.68
N GLU A 57 3.44 -6.51 3.37
CA GLU A 57 4.49 -5.52 3.57
C GLU A 57 5.51 -5.68 2.45
N LYS A 58 5.83 -4.59 1.75
CA LYS A 58 6.78 -4.56 0.63
C LYS A 58 7.73 -3.38 0.78
N THR A 59 9.00 -3.56 0.43
CA THR A 59 10.00 -2.47 0.35
C THR A 59 10.44 -2.26 -1.08
N ASN A 60 10.41 -1.02 -1.58
CA ASN A 60 10.86 -0.66 -2.95
C ASN A 60 10.12 -1.33 -4.13
N TRP A 61 8.95 -1.92 -3.86
CA TRP A 61 8.13 -2.58 -4.87
C TRP A 61 7.02 -1.68 -5.42
N ASP A 62 6.88 -1.68 -6.74
CA ASP A 62 5.67 -1.21 -7.41
C ASP A 62 4.56 -2.26 -7.27
N ALA A 63 3.32 -1.83 -6.98
CA ALA A 63 2.20 -2.73 -6.71
C ALA A 63 1.85 -3.61 -7.91
N HIS A 64 1.81 -3.03 -9.12
CA HIS A 64 1.49 -3.80 -10.32
C HIS A 64 2.58 -4.82 -10.65
N ARG A 65 3.85 -4.43 -10.53
CA ARG A 65 4.98 -5.35 -10.70
C ARG A 65 4.92 -6.50 -9.68
N LEU A 66 4.66 -6.21 -8.41
CA LEU A 66 4.55 -7.22 -7.37
C LEU A 66 3.42 -8.23 -7.68
N ILE A 67 2.22 -7.74 -8.03
CA ILE A 67 1.09 -8.61 -8.40
C ILE A 67 1.41 -9.48 -9.62
N ARG A 68 2.11 -8.94 -10.63
CA ARG A 68 2.55 -9.73 -11.80
C ARG A 68 3.46 -10.88 -11.39
N GLU A 69 4.43 -10.64 -10.52
CA GLU A 69 5.37 -11.67 -10.05
C GLU A 69 4.67 -12.72 -9.19
N MET A 70 3.82 -12.29 -8.24
CA MET A 70 3.02 -13.21 -7.42
C MET A 70 2.11 -14.09 -8.29
N ALA A 71 1.41 -13.50 -9.27
CA ALA A 71 0.55 -14.24 -10.19
C ALA A 71 1.32 -15.28 -11.02
N ARG A 72 2.52 -14.91 -11.49
CA ARG A 72 3.42 -15.81 -12.24
C ARG A 72 3.88 -16.99 -11.39
N ILE A 73 4.33 -16.73 -10.16
CA ILE A 73 4.79 -17.77 -9.21
C ILE A 73 3.64 -18.72 -8.86
N LEU A 74 2.47 -18.16 -8.54
CA LEU A 74 1.29 -18.94 -8.15
C LEU A 74 0.59 -19.62 -9.34
N ARG A 75 0.95 -19.27 -10.58
CA ARG A 75 0.32 -19.75 -11.83
C ARG A 75 -1.18 -19.47 -11.88
N ILE A 76 -1.59 -18.27 -11.46
CA ILE A 76 -2.98 -17.81 -11.48
C ILE A 76 -3.12 -16.50 -12.25
N SER A 77 -4.34 -16.15 -12.66
CA SER A 77 -4.61 -14.87 -13.32
C SER A 77 -4.39 -13.70 -12.37
N GLN A 78 -3.75 -12.62 -12.87
CA GLN A 78 -3.64 -11.34 -12.16
C GLN A 78 -5.01 -10.75 -11.78
N LYS A 79 -6.06 -11.06 -12.55
CA LYS A 79 -7.43 -10.61 -12.27
C LYS A 79 -8.01 -11.16 -10.96
N ARG A 80 -7.35 -12.15 -10.35
CA ARG A 80 -7.75 -12.72 -9.05
C ARG A 80 -7.26 -11.88 -7.87
N PHE A 81 -6.36 -10.94 -8.09
CA PHE A 81 -5.84 -10.03 -7.08
C PHE A 81 -6.62 -8.73 -7.07
N SER A 82 -6.90 -8.20 -5.88
CA SER A 82 -7.46 -6.85 -5.71
C SER A 82 -7.00 -6.23 -4.39
N TRP A 83 -6.90 -4.90 -4.38
CA TRP A 83 -6.39 -4.09 -3.26
C TRP A 83 -7.03 -2.70 -3.28
N ALA A 84 -6.96 -1.96 -2.17
CA ALA A 84 -7.76 -0.77 -1.97
C ALA A 84 -7.18 0.51 -2.60
N GLY A 85 -5.86 0.58 -2.76
CA GLY A 85 -5.19 1.69 -3.45
C GLY A 85 -3.69 1.42 -3.63
N THR A 86 -3.07 2.08 -4.60
CA THR A 86 -1.62 1.97 -4.80
C THR A 86 -0.87 2.80 -3.74
N LYS A 87 0.32 2.33 -3.35
CA LYS A 87 1.25 3.05 -2.46
C LYS A 87 2.54 3.36 -3.18
N ASP A 88 3.28 4.33 -2.66
CA ASP A 88 4.61 4.68 -3.14
C ASP A 88 5.51 3.46 -3.34
N LYS A 89 6.28 3.49 -4.43
CA LYS A 89 7.34 2.51 -4.66
C LYS A 89 8.50 2.72 -3.69
N LYS A 90 9.02 3.96 -3.59
CA LYS A 90 10.19 4.30 -2.76
C LYS A 90 9.77 4.50 -1.30
N ALA A 91 9.41 3.39 -0.65
CA ALA A 91 8.83 3.34 0.69
C ALA A 91 8.84 1.90 1.22
N VAL A 92 8.69 1.74 2.53
CA VAL A 92 8.19 0.51 3.15
C VAL A 92 6.67 0.65 3.26
N THR A 93 5.91 -0.27 2.67
CA THR A 93 4.45 -0.12 2.64
C THR A 93 3.74 -1.41 3.03
N SER A 94 2.72 -1.31 3.89
CA SER A 94 1.84 -2.41 4.27
C SER A 94 0.41 -2.15 3.79
N GLN A 95 -0.18 -3.10 3.06
CA GLN A 95 -1.51 -2.98 2.45
C GLN A 95 -2.26 -4.32 2.43
N ARG A 96 -3.59 -4.29 2.43
CA ARG A 96 -4.38 -5.52 2.29
C ARG A 96 -4.59 -5.88 0.82
N ILE A 97 -4.35 -7.13 0.49
CA ILE A 97 -4.61 -7.72 -0.82
C ILE A 97 -5.54 -8.89 -0.63
N SER A 98 -6.55 -9.00 -1.49
CA SER A 98 -7.37 -10.20 -1.60
C SER A 98 -7.03 -10.99 -2.84
N ILE A 99 -6.99 -12.32 -2.69
CA ILE A 99 -6.70 -13.27 -3.77
C ILE A 99 -7.87 -14.26 -3.85
N MET A 100 -8.66 -14.17 -4.92
CA MET A 100 -9.80 -15.07 -5.13
C MET A 100 -9.31 -16.51 -5.32
N ASN A 101 -9.99 -17.52 -4.77
CA ASN A 101 -9.82 -18.97 -4.91
C ASN A 101 -8.40 -19.52 -4.68
N LEU A 102 -7.56 -18.85 -3.88
CA LEU A 102 -6.22 -19.33 -3.54
C LEU A 102 -6.27 -20.08 -2.21
N GLU A 103 -5.62 -21.23 -2.14
CA GLU A 103 -5.39 -21.94 -0.88
C GLU A 103 -4.17 -21.35 -0.17
N GLU A 104 -4.24 -21.29 1.16
CA GLU A 104 -3.25 -20.60 1.98
C GLU A 104 -1.84 -21.20 1.81
N GLU A 105 -1.75 -22.52 1.71
CA GLU A 105 -0.49 -23.26 1.54
C GLU A 105 0.22 -22.87 0.25
N GLN A 106 -0.51 -22.38 -0.76
CA GLN A 106 0.10 -21.93 -2.02
C GLN A 106 0.95 -20.67 -1.85
N LEU A 107 0.70 -19.84 -0.82
CA LEU A 107 1.50 -18.65 -0.53
C LEU A 107 2.96 -19.00 -0.22
N SER A 108 3.25 -20.21 0.29
CA SER A 108 4.61 -20.70 0.54
C SER A 108 5.49 -20.75 -0.72
N ARG A 109 4.87 -20.77 -1.91
CA ARG A 109 5.59 -20.73 -3.19
C ARG A 109 6.18 -19.34 -3.48
N ILE A 110 5.67 -18.29 -2.83
CA ILE A 110 6.14 -16.92 -3.03
C ILE A 110 7.45 -16.74 -2.26
N SER A 111 8.55 -16.78 -3.00
CA SER A 111 9.86 -16.38 -2.52
C SER A 111 10.31 -15.16 -3.31
N LEU A 112 10.00 -13.98 -2.78
CA LEU A 112 10.39 -12.68 -3.33
C LEU A 112 11.15 -11.91 -2.24
N PRO A 113 12.25 -11.23 -2.58
CA PRO A 113 12.96 -10.39 -1.63
C PRO A 113 12.08 -9.21 -1.22
N ASP A 114 12.34 -8.67 -0.03
CA ASP A 114 11.73 -7.43 0.44
C ASP A 114 10.19 -7.49 0.55
N LEU A 115 9.68 -8.68 0.83
CA LEU A 115 8.25 -8.98 0.92
C LEU A 115 7.95 -9.80 2.17
N LYS A 116 6.98 -9.36 2.97
CA LYS A 116 6.36 -10.17 4.04
C LYS A 116 4.87 -10.28 3.77
N ILE A 117 4.35 -11.49 3.91
CA ILE A 117 2.93 -11.78 3.71
C ILE A 117 2.39 -12.38 5.00
N ARG A 118 1.32 -11.79 5.53
CA ARG A 118 0.60 -12.28 6.70
C ARG A 118 -0.84 -12.57 6.33
N VAL A 119 -1.31 -13.78 6.61
CA VAL A 119 -2.71 -14.14 6.38
C VAL A 119 -3.57 -13.51 7.46
N LEU A 120 -4.66 -12.87 7.04
CA LEU A 120 -5.66 -12.31 7.94
C LEU A 120 -6.88 -13.23 8.08
N GLY A 121 -7.19 -13.97 7.01
CA GLY A 121 -8.28 -14.94 6.98
C GLY A 121 -8.97 -14.95 5.63
N ARG A 122 -10.23 -15.42 5.59
CA ARG A 122 -11.03 -15.49 4.37
C ARG A 122 -12.24 -14.56 4.41
N SER A 123 -12.69 -14.14 3.23
CA SER A 123 -13.94 -13.39 3.08
C SER A 123 -14.72 -13.78 1.82
N ASN A 124 -16.03 -13.54 1.84
CA ASN A 124 -16.90 -13.63 0.67
C ASN A 124 -16.75 -12.42 -0.27
N ARG A 125 -16.18 -11.30 0.21
CA ARG A 125 -15.92 -10.09 -0.57
C ARG A 125 -14.43 -9.81 -0.62
N GLY A 126 -13.90 -9.56 -1.82
CA GLY A 126 -12.53 -9.07 -1.99
C GLY A 126 -12.36 -7.65 -1.47
N VAL A 127 -11.10 -7.21 -1.36
CA VAL A 127 -10.76 -5.82 -1.09
C VAL A 127 -11.09 -4.99 -2.34
N GLY A 128 -12.00 -4.03 -2.20
CA GLY A 128 -12.37 -3.10 -3.27
C GLY A 128 -11.53 -1.82 -3.24
N LEU A 129 -11.47 -1.11 -4.38
CA LEU A 129 -10.89 0.23 -4.45
C LEU A 129 -11.62 1.16 -3.46
N GLY A 130 -10.86 1.86 -2.61
CA GLY A 130 -11.43 2.76 -1.60
C GLY A 130 -11.90 2.07 -0.30
N ASP A 131 -11.66 0.77 -0.11
CA ASP A 131 -12.05 0.05 1.12
C ASP A 131 -11.25 0.46 2.37
N LEU A 132 -10.13 1.17 2.20
CA LEU A 132 -9.31 1.70 3.29
C LEU A 132 -9.95 2.96 3.90
N LEU A 133 -9.76 3.14 5.21
CA LEU A 133 -10.13 4.37 5.91
C LEU A 133 -9.10 5.49 5.70
N GLY A 134 -7.84 5.11 5.44
CA GLY A 134 -6.74 6.04 5.27
C GLY A 134 -5.39 5.34 5.35
N ASN A 135 -4.33 6.13 5.49
CA ASN A 135 -2.96 5.63 5.59
C ASN A 135 -2.30 6.23 6.84
N ARG A 136 -1.58 5.40 7.58
CA ARG A 136 -0.66 5.85 8.63
C ARG A 136 0.71 6.06 8.02
N PHE A 137 1.31 7.22 8.28
CA PHE A 137 2.67 7.57 7.89
C PHE A 137 3.58 7.58 9.11
N SER A 138 4.81 7.10 8.97
CA SER A 138 5.85 7.11 10.01
C SER A 138 7.23 7.23 9.39
#